data_AF-A0A1H0AI88-F1
#
_entry.id   AF-A0A1H0AI88-F1
#
_cell.length_a   1.000
_cell.length_b   1.000
_cell.length_c   1.000
_cell.angle_alpha   90.00
_cell.angle_beta   90.00
_cell.angle_gamma   90.00
#
_symmetry.space_group_name_H-M   'P 1'
#
loop_
_entity.id
_entity.type
_entity.pdbx_description
1 polymer ?
#
loop_
_entity_poly.entity_id
_entity_poly.type
_entity_poly.pdbx_seq_one_letter_code
_entity_poly.pdbx_strand_id
1 'polypeptide(L)' 'MSDYQQYLNERDKLDFLVQKGYRINAVHEHLDGASVEFFHPSSKKRETLQIGTANARKYFSSLLIKQNLGIK' A
#
# COMPACT_ATOMS: atom_id res chain seq x y z
N MET A 1 2.29 22.50 2.06
CA MET A 1 1.49 21.74 1.06
C MET A 1 0.75 20.66 1.84
N SER A 2 -0.57 20.55 1.65
CA SER A 2 -1.50 19.87 2.56
C SER A 2 -1.27 18.35 2.63
N ASP A 3 -1.25 17.79 3.84
CA ASP A 3 -1.19 16.34 4.11
C ASP A 3 -2.21 15.53 3.31
N TYR A 4 -3.35 16.16 2.98
CA TYR A 4 -4.39 15.55 2.16
C TYR A 4 -3.94 15.20 0.75
N GLN A 5 -3.06 16.00 0.15
CA GLN A 5 -2.58 15.81 -1.21
C GLN A 5 -1.53 14.71 -1.28
N GLN A 6 -0.73 14.54 -0.22
CA GLN A 6 0.14 13.38 -0.06
C GLN A 6 -0.69 12.10 0.06
N TYR A 7 -1.74 12.12 0.88
CA TYR A 7 -2.66 10.98 1.01
C TYR A 7 -3.29 10.57 -0.33
N LEU A 8 -3.78 11.52 -1.13
CA LEU A 8 -4.37 11.21 -2.43
C LEU A 8 -3.36 10.54 -3.38
N ASN A 9 -2.13 11.07 -3.44
CA ASN A 9 -1.08 10.49 -4.27
C ASN A 9 -0.67 9.08 -3.79
N GLU A 10 -0.59 8.86 -2.47
CA GLU A 10 -0.31 7.55 -1.88
C GLU A 10 -1.42 6.54 -2.21
N ARG A 11 -2.68 6.94 -2.05
CA ARG A 11 -3.85 6.12 -2.37
C ARG A 11 -3.90 5.75 -3.85
N ASP A 12 -3.70 6.71 -4.75
CA ASP A 12 -3.73 6.46 -6.19
C ASP A 12 -2.60 5.49 -6.60
N LYS A 13 -1.41 5.59 -5.99
CA LYS A 13 -0.32 4.62 -6.22
C LYS A 13 -0.68 3.23 -5.72
N LEU A 14 -1.28 3.12 -4.53
CA LEU A 14 -1.76 1.85 -3.98
C LEU A 14 -2.77 1.20 -4.93
N ASP A 15 -3.79 1.95 -5.35
CA ASP A 15 -4.82 1.44 -6.26
C ASP A 15 -4.23 1.05 -7.62
N PHE A 16 -3.29 1.83 -8.14
CA PHE A 16 -2.60 1.51 -9.39
C PHE A 16 -1.81 0.20 -9.30
N LEU A 17 -1.10 -0.04 -8.20
CA LEU A 17 -0.37 -1.28 -7.96
C LEU A 17 -1.31 -2.47 -7.81
N VAL A 18 -2.38 -2.32 -7.03
CA VAL A 18 -3.39 -3.36 -6.81
C VAL A 18 -4.08 -3.71 -8.14
N GLN A 19 -4.46 -2.72 -8.96
CA GLN A 19 -5.04 -2.94 -10.29
C GLN A 19 -4.09 -3.63 -11.25
N LYS A 20 -2.78 -3.34 -11.17
CA LYS A 20 -1.76 -4.07 -11.93
C LYS A 20 -1.58 -5.52 -11.48
N GLY A 21 -2.22 -5.94 -10.39
CA GLY A 21 -2.08 -7.30 -9.84
C GLY A 21 -0.84 -7.46 -8.96
N TYR A 22 -0.32 -6.37 -8.40
CA TYR A 22 0.66 -6.44 -7.33
C TYR A 22 -0.03 -6.88 -6.05
N ARG A 23 0.67 -7.69 -5.25
CA ARG A 23 0.21 -8.14 -3.94
C ARG A 23 1.09 -7.57 -2.86
N ILE A 24 0.51 -7.25 -1.71
CA ILE A 24 1.28 -6.84 -0.55
C ILE A 24 2.05 -8.06 -0.08
N ASN A 25 3.38 -7.93 -0.05
CA ASN A 25 4.30 -8.97 0.38
C ASN A 25 4.67 -8.79 1.86
N ALA A 26 4.96 -7.56 2.26
CA ALA A 26 5.30 -7.21 3.63
C ALA A 26 4.88 -5.77 3.93
N VAL A 27 4.63 -5.46 5.21
CA VAL A 27 4.42 -4.09 5.67
C VAL A 27 5.29 -3.84 6.89
N HIS A 28 5.99 -2.73 6.87
CA HIS A 28 6.83 -2.23 7.95
C HIS A 28 6.26 -0.90 8.46
N GLU A 29 5.55 -0.94 9.57
CA GLU A 29 5.11 0.29 10.25
C GLU A 29 6.26 0.90 11.05
N HIS A 30 6.39 2.23 10.98
CA HIS A 30 7.37 3.01 11.70
C HIS A 30 6.69 4.16 12.46
N LEU A 31 7.39 4.80 13.39
CA LEU A 31 6.84 5.91 14.19
C LEU A 31 6.34 7.07 13.31
N ASP A 32 7.04 7.34 12.20
CA ASP A 32 6.75 8.46 11.30
C ASP A 32 5.90 8.07 10.07
N GLY A 33 5.49 6.80 9.95
CA GLY A 33 4.80 6.33 8.74
C GLY A 33 4.72 4.81 8.62
N ALA A 34 4.65 4.31 7.39
CA ALA A 34 4.67 2.89 7.09
C ALA A 34 5.31 2.65 5.71
N SER A 35 6.00 1.53 5.53
CA SER A 35 6.55 1.09 4.26
C SER A 35 5.83 -0.19 3.85
N VAL A 36 5.11 -0.16 2.74
CA VAL A 36 4.38 -1.30 2.19
C VAL A 36 5.16 -1.86 1.02
N GLU A 37 5.61 -3.10 1.14
CA GLU A 37 6.25 -3.84 0.05
C GLU A 37 5.20 -4.55 -0.79
N PHE A 38 5.23 -4.26 -2.09
CA PHE A 38 4.43 -4.89 -3.12
C PHE A 38 5.29 -5.82 -3.95
N PHE A 39 4.74 -6.98 -4.26
CA PHE A 39 5.34 -7.97 -5.14
C PHE A 39 4.40 -8.29 -6.29
N HIS A 40 4.91 -8.22 -7.52
CA HIS A 40 4.19 -8.64 -8.70
C HIS A 40 4.62 -10.06 -9.11
N PRO A 41 3.74 -11.07 -8.99
CA PRO A 41 4.08 -12.46 -9.35
C PRO A 41 4.41 -12.64 -10.84
N SER A 42 3.83 -11.83 -11.73
CA SER A 42 4.06 -11.93 -13.18
C SER A 42 5.42 -11.33 -13.58
N SER A 43 5.74 -10.13 -13.09
CA SER A 43 6.97 -9.42 -13.46
C SER A 43 8.16 -9.70 -12.52
N LYS A 44 7.97 -10.46 -11.43
CA LYS A 44 8.92 -10.60 -10.31
C LYS A 44 9.46 -9.26 -9.77
N LYS A 45 8.72 -8.17 -10.00
CA LYS A 45 9.08 -6.82 -9.55
C LYS A 45 8.64 -6.65 -8.11
N ARG A 46 9.52 -6.02 -7.34
CA ARG A 46 9.23 -5.54 -5.98
C ARG A 46 9.15 -4.04 -6.03
N GLU A 47 8.08 -3.48 -5.49
CA GLU A 47 7.89 -2.04 -5.35
C GLU A 47 7.60 -1.74 -3.90
N THR A 48 8.34 -0.81 -3.31
CA THR A 48 8.13 -0.40 -1.93
C THR A 48 7.50 0.98 -1.92
N LEU A 49 6.34 1.10 -1.29
CA LEU A 49 5.62 2.35 -1.16
C LEU A 49 5.71 2.85 0.28
N GLN A 50 6.32 4.00 0.47
CA GLN A 50 6.36 4.69 1.75
C GLN A 50 5.12 5.56 1.90
N ILE A 51 4.50 5.44 3.07
CA ILE A 51 3.27 6.07 3.47
C ILE A 51 3.60 6.94 4.68
N GLY A 52 3.57 8.25 4.52
CA GLY A 52 3.76 9.19 5.63
C GLY A 52 2.46 9.55 6.33
N THR A 53 1.31 9.40 5.66
CA THR A 53 0.05 9.96 6.15
C THR A 53 -0.75 8.98 7.01
N ALA A 54 -1.34 9.49 8.10
CA ALA A 54 -2.20 8.69 8.98
C ALA A 54 -3.43 8.12 8.27
N ASN A 55 -3.96 8.82 7.27
CA ASN A 55 -5.11 8.36 6.47
C ASN A 55 -4.75 7.18 5.58
N ALA A 56 -3.57 7.21 4.95
CA ALA A 56 -3.11 6.08 4.15
C ALA A 56 -2.81 4.85 5.00
N ARG A 57 -2.47 5.01 6.30
CA ARG A 57 -2.39 3.88 7.24
C ARG A 57 -3.70 3.11 7.36
N LYS A 58 -4.82 3.81 7.52
CA LYS A 58 -6.16 3.17 7.53
C LYS A 58 -6.48 2.50 6.20
N TYR A 59 -6.11 3.13 5.09
CA TYR A 59 -6.38 2.61 3.75
C TYR A 59 -5.59 1.34 3.44
N PHE A 60 -4.26 1.35 3.63
CA PHE A 60 -3.44 0.16 3.37
C PHE A 60 -3.85 -0.99 4.29
N SER A 61 -4.16 -0.72 5.57
CA SER A 61 -4.62 -1.75 6.52
C SER A 61 -5.89 -2.43 6.02
N SER A 62 -6.85 -1.65 5.52
CA SER A 62 -8.07 -2.16 4.91
C SER A 62 -7.79 -2.98 3.64
N LEU A 63 -6.83 -2.55 2.81
CA LEU A 63 -6.36 -3.27 1.62
C LEU A 63 -5.71 -4.62 1.97
N LEU A 64 -4.86 -4.64 2.99
CA LEU A 64 -4.17 -5.84 3.48
C LEU A 64 -5.18 -6.84 4.03
N ILE A 65 -6.15 -6.36 4.83
CA ILE A 65 -7.26 -7.17 5.33
C ILE A 65 -8.08 -7.73 4.17
N LYS A 66 -8.45 -6.92 3.16
CA LYS A 66 -9.17 -7.40 1.96
C LYS A 66 -8.39 -8.47 1.19
N GLN A 67 -7.07 -8.30 1.07
CA GLN A 67 -6.22 -9.28 0.40
C GLN A 67 -6.12 -10.60 1.18
N ASN A 68 -6.06 -10.54 2.51
CA ASN A 68 -5.97 -11.72 3.38
C ASN A 68 -7.35 -12.43 3.53
N LEU A 69 -8.45 -11.67 3.61
CA LEU A 69 -9.80 -12.23 3.64
C LEU A 69 -10.25 -12.85 2.31
N GLY A 70 -9.58 -12.55 1.20
CA GLY A 70 -9.84 -13.17 -0.11
C GLY A 70 -9.44 -14.66 -0.19
N ILE A 71 -9.00 -15.26 0.91
CA ILE A 71 -8.72 -16.70 1.02
C ILE A 71 -9.94 -17.37 1.68
N LYS A 72 -10.98 -17.65 0.89
CA LYS A 72 -11.97 -18.70 1.16
C LYS A 72 -12.33 -19.42 -0.13
#